data_AF-A0A0C9VWN7-F1
#
_entry.id   AF-A0A0C9VWN7-F1
#
_cell.length_a   1.000
_cell.length_b   1.000
_cell.length_c   1.000
_cell.angle_alpha   90.00
_cell.angle_beta   90.00
_cell.angle_gamma   90.00
#
_symmetry.space_group_name_H-M   'P 1'
#
loop_
_entity.id
_entity.type
_entity.pdbx_description
1 polymer ?
#
loop_
_entity_poly.entity_id
_entity_poly.type
_entity_poly.pdbx_seq_one_letter_code
_entity_poly.pdbx_strand_id
1 'polypeptide(L)'
;MSFSLQSSLRRVSQSFVRSFQNRAALRPVPSPNGKITTPQDFLKAIGRSAETKVSLDSWEAFWRTSSHDLKKAELAVKDRRYILWCMEKFRQGIPVEKFAYEAKPKSKIRGRGPRVQNGKLIRSRRPR
;
A
#
# COMPACT_ATOMS: atom_id res chain seq x y z
N MET A 1 -71.28 5.70 -16.89
CA MET A 1 -70.01 6.34 -16.48
C MET A 1 -69.13 5.28 -15.85
N SER A 2 -68.20 4.72 -16.61
CA SER A 2 -67.33 3.61 -16.18
C SER A 2 -65.89 4.12 -16.04
N PHE A 3 -65.40 4.22 -14.81
CA PHE A 3 -64.02 4.59 -14.52
C PHE A 3 -63.16 3.33 -14.49
N SER A 4 -62.22 3.18 -15.42
CA SER A 4 -61.21 2.10 -15.36
C SER A 4 -60.01 2.58 -14.55
N LEU A 5 -59.77 2.00 -13.37
CA LEU A 5 -58.55 2.19 -12.59
C LEU A 5 -57.44 1.33 -13.20
N GLN A 6 -56.53 1.94 -13.97
CA GLN A 6 -55.29 1.29 -14.36
C GLN A 6 -54.27 1.43 -13.22
N SER A 7 -54.11 0.38 -12.42
CA SER A 7 -53.01 0.28 -11.46
C SER A 7 -51.70 0.06 -12.22
N SER A 8 -50.95 1.14 -12.43
CA SER A 8 -49.58 1.06 -12.92
C SER A 8 -48.68 0.51 -11.82
N LEU A 9 -48.38 -0.79 -11.87
CA LEU A 9 -47.30 -1.37 -11.07
C LEU A 9 -45.97 -0.85 -11.62
N ARG A 10 -45.44 0.21 -11.01
CA ARG A 10 -44.06 0.64 -11.23
C ARG A 10 -43.14 -0.51 -10.81
N ARG A 11 -42.55 -1.21 -11.77
CA ARG A 11 -41.41 -2.10 -11.50
C ARG A 11 -40.28 -1.22 -11.00
N VAL A 12 -40.02 -1.24 -9.69
CA VAL A 12 -38.77 -0.75 -9.14
C VAL A 12 -37.70 -1.72 -9.63
N SER A 13 -37.02 -1.37 -10.73
CA SER A 13 -35.80 -2.06 -11.11
C SER A 13 -34.80 -1.84 -9.99
N GLN A 14 -34.47 -2.90 -9.25
CA GLN A 14 -33.38 -2.84 -8.28
C GLN A 14 -32.10 -2.57 -9.07
N SER A 15 -31.63 -1.34 -9.04
CA SER A 15 -30.30 -1.01 -9.53
C SER A 15 -29.31 -1.68 -8.57
N PHE A 16 -28.73 -2.79 -9.01
CA PHE A 16 -27.63 -3.46 -8.29
C PHE A 16 -26.35 -2.61 -8.38
N VAL A 17 -26.38 -1.41 -7.81
CA VAL A 17 -25.20 -0.54 -7.71
C VAL A 17 -24.44 -0.95 -6.46
N ARG A 18 -23.25 -1.54 -6.65
CA ARG A 18 -22.39 -1.96 -5.55
C ARG A 18 -21.93 -0.74 -4.76
N SER A 19 -22.49 -0.53 -3.57
CA SER A 19 -21.97 0.47 -2.63
C SER A 19 -20.65 -0.03 -2.02
N PHE A 20 -19.59 0.79 -2.09
CA PHE A 20 -18.32 0.49 -1.43
C PHE A 20 -18.37 1.01 0.01
N GLN A 21 -18.47 0.10 0.97
CA GLN A 21 -18.46 0.42 2.40
C GLN A 21 -17.01 0.54 2.90
N ASN A 22 -16.51 1.76 3.08
CA ASN A 22 -15.16 1.99 3.61
C ASN A 22 -15.14 1.87 5.14
N ARG A 23 -14.69 0.72 5.65
CA ARG A 23 -14.52 0.45 7.09
C ARG A 23 -13.13 0.78 7.62
N ALA A 24 -12.28 1.48 6.86
CA ALA A 24 -10.88 1.71 7.26
C ALA A 24 -10.76 2.58 8.53
N ALA A 25 -11.61 3.58 8.70
CA ALA A 25 -11.62 4.46 9.88
C ALA A 25 -12.09 3.75 11.16
N LEU A 26 -12.84 2.65 11.03
CA LEU A 26 -13.37 1.87 12.16
C LEU A 26 -12.42 0.73 12.59
N ARG A 27 -11.25 0.63 11.97
CA ARG A 27 -10.30 -0.45 12.31
C ARG A 27 -9.72 -0.22 13.70
N PRO A 28 -9.69 -1.25 14.56
CA PRO A 28 -9.07 -1.13 15.86
C PRO A 28 -7.57 -0.87 15.71
N VAL A 29 -7.02 -0.17 16.70
CA VAL A 29 -5.57 -0.04 16.86
C VAL A 29 -5.05 -1.39 17.34
N PRO A 30 -4.04 -1.99 16.67
CA PRO A 30 -3.47 -3.25 17.12
C PRO A 30 -2.70 -3.04 18.43
N SER A 31 -2.81 -4.01 19.34
CA SER A 31 -2.02 -4.01 20.57
C SER A 31 -0.53 -4.08 20.23
N PRO A 32 0.34 -3.36 20.97
CA PRO A 32 1.78 -3.48 20.82
C PRO A 32 2.19 -4.94 21.09
N ASN A 33 3.04 -5.46 20.22
CA ASN A 33 3.56 -6.82 20.34
C ASN A 33 4.90 -6.72 21.08
N GLY A 34 5.32 -7.72 21.88
CA GLY A 34 6.48 -7.57 22.78
C GLY A 34 7.78 -7.12 22.08
N LYS A 35 7.95 -7.44 20.78
CA LYS A 35 9.09 -6.98 19.96
C LYS A 35 8.91 -5.58 19.34
N ILE A 36 7.68 -5.06 19.24
CA ILE A 36 7.31 -3.82 18.56
C ILE A 36 6.34 -3.06 19.45
N THR A 37 6.89 -2.17 20.27
CA THR A 37 6.13 -1.35 21.22
C THR A 37 5.94 0.07 20.73
N THR A 38 6.91 0.63 20.00
CA THR A 38 6.86 2.00 19.51
C THR A 38 6.63 2.05 17.99
N PRO A 39 6.06 3.16 17.46
CA PRO A 39 5.94 3.35 16.01
C PRO A 39 7.30 3.28 15.30
N GLN A 40 8.35 3.77 15.96
CA GLN A 40 9.68 3.79 15.39
C GLN A 40 10.30 2.39 15.32
N ASP A 41 10.03 1.52 16.30
CA ASP A 41 10.40 0.10 16.24
C ASP A 41 9.72 -0.58 15.05
N PHE A 42 8.44 -0.26 14.82
CA PHE A 42 7.70 -0.80 13.67
C PHE A 42 8.31 -0.34 12.34
N LEU A 43 8.60 0.96 12.21
CA LEU A 43 9.18 1.54 11.00
C LEU A 43 10.59 0.98 10.72
N LYS A 44 11.39 0.76 11.77
CA LYS A 44 12.70 0.12 11.67
C LYS A 44 12.58 -1.35 11.25
N ALA A 45 11.60 -2.08 11.78
CA ALA A 45 11.38 -3.49 11.47
C ALA A 45 10.93 -3.73 10.02
N ILE A 46 10.15 -2.82 9.43
CA ILE A 46 9.71 -2.94 8.02
C ILE A 46 10.80 -2.55 7.02
N GLY A 47 11.81 -1.79 7.45
CA GLY A 47 12.94 -1.35 6.63
C GLY A 47 12.59 -0.36 5.52
N ARG A 48 13.39 -0.37 4.43
CA ARG A 48 13.31 0.57 3.28
C ARG A 48 13.51 2.05 3.68
N SER A 49 14.29 2.27 4.73
CA SER A 49 14.51 3.59 5.34
C SER A 49 13.18 4.28 5.66
N ALA A 50 12.22 3.55 6.23
CA ALA A 50 10.92 4.09 6.62
C ALA A 50 11.03 4.91 7.92
N GLU A 51 11.97 4.53 8.79
CA GLU A 51 12.28 5.16 10.06
C GLU A 51 12.78 6.61 9.94
N THR A 52 13.40 6.97 8.81
CA THR A 52 13.87 8.34 8.57
C THR A 52 12.82 9.24 7.95
N LYS A 53 11.70 8.67 7.48
CA LYS A 53 10.70 9.36 6.67
C LYS A 53 9.48 9.77 7.47
N VAL A 54 9.20 9.08 8.58
CA VAL A 54 8.03 9.33 9.43
C VAL A 54 8.47 9.32 10.88
N SER A 55 8.31 10.45 11.55
CA SER A 55 8.47 10.57 13.00
C SER A 55 7.10 10.84 13.60
N LEU A 56 6.53 9.82 14.25
CA LEU A 56 5.27 9.93 14.99
C LEU A 56 5.48 9.30 16.35
N ASP A 57 5.29 10.09 17.40
CA ASP A 57 5.64 9.68 18.77
C ASP A 57 4.54 8.84 19.43
N SER A 58 3.28 8.99 18.98
CA SER A 58 2.13 8.28 19.55
C SER A 58 1.73 7.05 18.75
N TRP A 59 1.65 5.90 19.43
CA TRP A 59 1.20 4.61 18.86
C TRP A 59 -0.19 4.73 18.24
N GLU A 60 -1.15 5.29 18.98
CA GLU A 60 -2.51 5.43 18.47
C GLU A 60 -2.61 6.38 17.27
N ALA A 61 -1.88 7.50 17.31
CA ALA A 61 -1.85 8.45 16.20
C ALA A 61 -1.26 7.80 14.95
N PHE A 62 -0.18 7.02 15.10
CA PHE A 62 0.43 6.27 14.01
C PHE A 62 -0.58 5.34 13.32
N TRP A 63 -1.31 4.53 14.09
CA TRP A 63 -2.27 3.58 13.55
C TRP A 63 -3.55 4.20 12.96
N ARG A 64 -3.86 5.44 13.35
CA ARG A 64 -4.97 6.22 12.77
C ARG A 64 -4.57 7.02 11.53
N THR A 65 -3.28 7.07 11.18
CA THR A 65 -2.83 7.82 9.99
C THR A 65 -3.46 7.31 8.69
N SER A 66 -3.83 8.26 7.84
CA SER A 66 -4.34 7.98 6.50
C SER A 66 -3.30 8.30 5.42
N SER A 67 -3.55 7.83 4.20
CA SER A 67 -2.74 8.21 3.02
C SER A 67 -2.66 9.72 2.80
N HIS A 68 -3.68 10.48 3.22
CA HIS A 68 -3.68 11.93 3.11
C HIS A 68 -2.76 12.58 4.13
N ASP A 69 -2.72 12.08 5.36
CA ASP A 69 -1.84 12.61 6.41
C ASP A 69 -0.38 12.34 6.06
N LEU A 70 -0.11 11.13 5.58
CA LEU A 70 1.19 10.75 5.03
C LEU A 70 1.57 11.57 3.79
N LYS A 71 0.60 12.09 3.02
CA LYS A 71 0.87 13.00 1.90
C LYS A 71 1.21 14.40 2.37
N LYS A 72 0.57 14.88 3.44
CA LYS A 72 0.91 16.16 4.08
C LYS A 72 2.32 16.12 4.68
N ALA A 73 2.75 14.95 5.17
CA ALA A 73 4.13 14.69 5.59
C ALA A 73 5.13 14.47 4.42
N GLU A 74 4.77 14.92 3.20
CA GLU A 74 5.65 14.92 2.02
C GLU A 74 6.26 13.58 1.57
N LEU A 75 5.67 12.45 1.97
CA LEU A 75 6.20 11.14 1.59
C LEU A 75 6.07 10.87 0.09
N ALA A 76 6.93 10.01 -0.47
CA ALA A 76 6.72 9.51 -1.82
C ALA A 76 5.51 8.56 -1.87
N VAL A 77 4.79 8.52 -3.00
CA VAL A 77 3.62 7.64 -3.20
C VAL A 77 3.95 6.17 -2.91
N LYS A 78 5.14 5.71 -3.32
CA LYS A 78 5.61 4.34 -3.11
C LYS A 78 5.76 4.00 -1.63
N ASP A 79 6.31 4.93 -0.86
CA ASP A 79 6.58 4.74 0.57
C ASP A 79 5.28 4.73 1.36
N ARG A 80 4.35 5.65 1.07
CA ARG A 80 3.01 5.64 1.70
C ARG A 80 2.27 4.33 1.49
N ARG A 81 2.27 3.82 0.25
CA ARG A 81 1.61 2.55 -0.08
C ARG A 81 2.27 1.38 0.65
N TYR A 82 3.59 1.38 0.77
CA TYR A 82 4.32 0.34 1.49
C TYR A 82 3.99 0.35 2.98
N ILE A 83 4.09 1.51 3.64
CA ILE A 83 3.80 1.65 5.08
C ILE A 83 2.37 1.22 5.39
N LEU A 84 1.38 1.72 4.65
CA LEU A 84 -0.03 1.35 4.86
C LEU A 84 -0.30 -0.14 4.62
N TRP A 85 0.38 -0.74 3.64
CA TRP A 85 0.28 -2.18 3.40
C TRP A 85 0.89 -2.99 4.56
N CYS A 86 2.06 -2.59 5.06
CA CYS A 86 2.70 -3.20 6.22
C CYS A 86 1.82 -3.09 7.48
N MET A 87 1.21 -1.92 7.71
CA MET A 87 0.27 -1.71 8.80
C MET A 87 -0.92 -2.67 8.70
N GLU A 88 -1.48 -2.85 7.50
CA GLU A 88 -2.58 -3.79 7.30
C GLU A 88 -2.15 -5.24 7.54
N LYS A 89 -0.94 -5.62 7.13
CA LYS A 89 -0.38 -6.96 7.40
C LYS A 89 -0.16 -7.21 8.89
N PHE A 90 0.28 -6.20 9.61
CA PHE A 90 0.42 -6.27 11.06
C PHE A 90 -0.93 -6.40 11.77
N ARG A 91 -1.96 -5.66 11.32
CA ARG A 91 -3.35 -5.82 11.81
C ARG A 91 -3.91 -7.22 11.59
N GLN A 92 -3.48 -7.89 10.51
CA GLN A 92 -3.85 -9.29 10.22
C GLN A 92 -3.10 -10.30 11.10
N GLY A 93 -2.23 -9.86 12.02
CA GLY A 93 -1.43 -10.75 12.87
C GLY A 93 -0.30 -11.46 12.15
N ILE A 94 0.04 -11.03 10.93
CA ILE A 94 1.17 -11.62 10.18
C ILE A 94 2.46 -11.03 10.78
N PRO A 95 3.44 -11.88 11.18
CA PRO A 95 4.69 -11.38 11.74
C PRO A 95 5.49 -10.57 10.70
N VAL A 96 6.09 -9.46 11.14
CA VAL A 96 6.77 -8.48 10.27
C VAL A 96 7.87 -9.13 9.43
N GLU A 97 8.63 -10.04 10.02
CA GLU A 97 9.71 -10.80 9.38
C GLU A 97 9.26 -11.54 8.10
N LYS A 98 7.97 -11.93 8.00
CA LYS A 98 7.47 -12.66 6.82
C LYS A 98 7.18 -11.76 5.62
N PHE A 99 6.86 -10.49 5.83
CA PHE A 99 6.41 -9.60 4.77
C PHE A 99 7.31 -8.39 4.52
N ALA A 100 8.14 -8.03 5.50
CA ALA A 100 9.11 -6.95 5.36
C ALA A 100 10.25 -7.40 4.44
N TYR A 101 10.63 -6.52 3.52
CA TYR A 101 11.77 -6.74 2.64
C TYR A 101 12.53 -5.44 2.46
N GLU A 102 13.86 -5.56 2.42
CA GLU A 102 14.73 -4.42 2.21
C GLU A 102 14.54 -3.79 0.83
N ALA A 103 14.99 -2.54 0.71
CA ALA A 103 14.98 -1.87 -0.56
C ALA A 103 15.93 -2.59 -1.53
N LYS A 104 15.42 -2.97 -2.70
CA LYS A 104 16.26 -3.57 -3.75
C LYS A 104 17.44 -2.64 -4.04
N PRO A 105 18.69 -3.16 -3.99
CA PRO A 105 19.86 -2.34 -4.24
C PRO A 105 19.81 -1.80 -5.68
N LYS A 106 20.39 -0.61 -5.86
CA LYS A 106 20.48 0.01 -7.18
C LYS A 106 21.32 -0.87 -8.10
N SER A 107 20.84 -1.11 -9.32
CA SER A 107 21.59 -1.88 -10.31
C SER A 107 22.93 -1.23 -10.61
N LYS A 108 24.03 -1.97 -10.46
CA LYS A 108 25.40 -1.47 -10.76
C LYS A 108 25.59 -1.15 -12.24
N ILE A 109 25.03 -1.99 -13.11
CA ILE A 109 25.15 -1.88 -14.57
C ILE A 109 23.84 -1.35 -15.16
N ARG A 110 23.93 -0.34 -16.02
CA ARG A 110 22.81 0.16 -16.84
C ARG A 110 22.88 -0.46 -18.24
N GLY A 111 21.73 -0.70 -18.86
CA GLY A 111 21.63 -1.28 -20.21
C GLY A 111 21.79 -2.81 -20.18
N ARG A 112 20.68 -3.51 -20.42
CA ARG A 112 20.62 -4.96 -20.47
C ARG A 112 19.76 -5.34 -21.68
N GLY A 113 20.35 -6.01 -22.65
CA GLY A 113 19.66 -6.45 -23.86
C GLY A 113 20.63 -7.16 -24.82
N PRO A 114 20.11 -7.80 -25.88
CA PRO A 114 20.94 -8.57 -26.82
C PRO A 114 22.12 -7.76 -27.39
N ARG A 115 21.89 -6.47 -27.63
CA ARG A 115 22.87 -5.52 -28.17
C ARG A 115 23.69 -4.80 -27.09
N VAL A 116 23.26 -4.79 -25.83
CA VAL A 116 23.95 -4.12 -24.71
C VAL A 116 24.06 -5.10 -23.55
N GLN A 117 25.23 -5.72 -23.41
CA GLN A 117 25.53 -6.57 -22.26
C GLN A 117 26.56 -5.85 -21.39
N ASN A 118 26.38 -5.91 -20.08
CA ASN A 118 27.28 -5.28 -19.10
C ASN A 118 27.52 -3.78 -19.35
N GLY A 119 26.52 -3.06 -19.88
CA GLY A 119 26.62 -1.65 -20.24
C GLY A 119 27.49 -1.35 -21.47
N LYS A 120 27.97 -2.38 -22.18
CA LYS A 120 28.75 -2.25 -23.41
C LYS A 120 27.91 -2.69 -24.61
N LEU A 121 27.96 -1.92 -25.68
CA LEU A 121 27.36 -2.30 -26.97
C LEU A 121 28.14 -3.45 -27.58
N ILE A 122 27.52 -4.62 -27.69
CA ILE A 122 28.09 -5.76 -28.42
C ILE A 122 27.77 -5.56 -29.90
N ARG A 123 28.82 -5.60 -30.72
CA ARG A 123 28.72 -5.63 -32.18
C ARG A 123 28.99 -7.06 -32.61
N SER A 124 28.17 -7.63 -33.49
CA SER A 124 28.48 -8.92 -34.10
C SER A 124 29.80 -8.81 -34.85
N ARG A 125 30.86 -9.44 -34.35
CA ARG A 125 32.07 -9.65 -35.16
C ARG A 125 31.74 -10.78 -36.13
N ARG A 126 31.44 -10.45 -37.39
CA ARG A 126 31.47 -11.46 -38.45
C ARG A 126 32.95 -11.79 -38.69
N PRO A 127 33.39 -13.05 -38.54
CA PRO A 127 34.70 -13.43 -39.06
C PRO A 127 34.71 -13.18 -40.58
N ARG A 128 35.84 -12.65 -41.08
CA ARG A 128 36.06 -12.50 -42.52
C ARG A 128 36.34 -13.85 -43.15
#